data_AF-A0A6F9B300-F1
#
_entry.id   AF-A0A6F9B300-F1
#
_cell.length_a   1.000
_cell.length_b   1.000
_cell.length_c   1.000
_cell.angle_alpha   90.00
_cell.angle_beta   90.00
_cell.angle_gamma   90.00
#
_symmetry.space_group_name_H-M   'P 1'
#
loop_
_entity.id
_entity.type
_entity.pdbx_description
1 polymer ?
#
loop_
_entity_poly.entity_id
_entity_poly.type
_entity_poly.pdbx_seq_one_letter_code
_entity_poly.pdbx_strand_id
1 'polypeptide(L)'
;MVIDCRYPYEFDGGHIKGALNLHQEEQIEEYLLRSPIAPLSPDHRVLLVFHCEFSSERGPRMCRFVRERDRTMNEYPNLHYPELYILKGGYKEFFHHFQTPPDQPSPTQTNPKPPRLTQTSLTKPKKGQKTPPGPGQTPQTSQLTQTT
;
A
#
# COMPACT_ATOMS: atom_id res chain seq x y z
N MET A 1 11.22 -8.18 -1.98
CA MET A 1 11.39 -7.80 -0.56
C MET A 1 11.89 -6.37 -0.49
N VAL A 2 11.41 -5.57 0.46
CA VAL A 2 11.80 -4.16 0.64
C VAL A 2 12.65 -4.04 1.90
N ILE A 3 13.82 -3.42 1.78
CA ILE A 3 14.77 -3.20 2.86
C ILE A 3 14.85 -1.70 3.13
N ASP A 4 14.43 -1.29 4.32
CA ASP A 4 14.57 0.08 4.82
C ASP A 4 15.88 0.20 5.59
N CYS A 5 16.85 0.90 5.01
CA CYS A 5 18.18 1.13 5.60
C CYS A 5 18.23 2.38 6.50
N ARG A 6 17.08 2.95 6.88
CA ARG A 6 17.02 4.05 7.82
C ARG A 6 17.23 3.58 9.26
N TYR A 7 17.53 4.52 10.16
CA TYR A 7 17.63 4.18 11.57
C TYR A 7 16.28 3.72 12.13
N PRO A 8 16.26 2.90 13.20
CA PRO A 8 15.01 2.35 13.75
C PRO A 8 13.97 3.42 14.08
N TYR A 9 14.39 4.57 14.64
CA TYR A 9 13.47 5.66 14.96
C TYR A 9 12.80 6.30 13.72
N GLU A 10 13.47 6.31 12.56
CA GLU A 10 12.87 6.78 11.29
C GLU A 10 11.88 5.75 10.75
N PHE A 11 12.19 4.46 10.91
CA PHE A 11 11.33 3.36 10.51
C PHE A 11 10.06 3.27 11.37
N ASP A 12 10.21 3.38 12.68
CA ASP A 12 9.10 3.38 13.65
C ASP A 12 8.19 4.60 13.46
N GLY A 13 8.75 5.73 13.03
CA GLY A 13 8.00 6.94 12.66
C GLY A 13 7.16 6.80 11.37
N GLY A 14 7.32 5.70 10.64
CA GLY A 14 6.58 5.39 9.42
C GLY A 14 7.48 4.77 8.37
N HIS A 15 7.03 3.68 7.75
CA HIS A 15 7.78 2.92 6.76
C HIS A 15 6.86 2.32 5.69
N ILE A 16 7.46 1.83 4.59
CA ILE A 16 6.72 1.14 3.54
C ILE A 16 6.15 -0.16 4.10
N LYS A 17 4.85 -0.42 3.91
CA LYS A 17 4.19 -1.62 4.42
C LYS A 17 4.93 -2.89 3.99
N GLY A 18 5.33 -3.70 4.98
CA GLY A 18 6.04 -4.96 4.75
C GLY A 18 7.55 -4.79 4.47
N ALA A 19 8.11 -3.59 4.64
CA ALA A 19 9.55 -3.40 4.63
C ALA A 19 10.20 -3.99 5.89
N LEU A 20 11.43 -4.47 5.74
CA LEU A 20 12.28 -4.92 6.85
C LEU A 20 13.30 -3.83 7.18
N ASN A 21 13.42 -3.47 8.45
CA ASN A 21 14.44 -2.52 8.88
C ASN A 21 15.77 -3.24 9.13
N LEU A 22 16.71 -3.07 8.21
CA LEU A 22 18.08 -3.60 8.32
C LEU A 22 19.04 -2.42 8.08
N HIS A 23 19.44 -1.77 9.16
CA HIS A 23 20.20 -0.51 9.12
C HIS A 23 21.70 -0.70 9.34
N GLN A 24 22.13 -1.88 9.79
CA GLN A 24 23.54 -2.25 9.95
C GLN A 24 23.92 -3.38 9.00
N GLU A 25 25.18 -3.40 8.60
CA GLU A 25 25.74 -4.40 7.69
C GLU A 25 25.66 -5.81 8.33
N GLU A 26 25.85 -5.91 9.64
CA GLU A 26 25.77 -7.17 10.40
C GLU A 26 24.35 -7.78 10.36
N GLN A 27 23.32 -6.94 10.43
CA GLN A 27 21.93 -7.40 10.33
C GLN A 27 21.62 -7.96 8.94
N ILE A 28 22.21 -7.35 7.92
CA ILE A 28 22.11 -7.80 6.53
C ILE A 28 22.83 -9.13 6.35
N GLU A 29 24.03 -9.28 6.89
CA GLU A 29 24.76 -10.54 6.81
C GLU A 29 23.97 -11.68 7.46
N GLU A 30 23.47 -11.47 8.69
CA GLU A 30 22.71 -12.47 9.41
C GLU A 30 21.39 -12.82 8.69
N TYR A 31 20.66 -11.83 8.18
CA TYR A 31 19.33 -12.04 7.62
C TYR A 31 19.33 -12.49 6.16
N LEU A 32 20.26 -12.00 5.33
CA LEU A 32 20.30 -12.28 3.89
C LEU A 32 21.37 -13.27 3.48
N LEU A 33 22.51 -13.33 4.18
CA LEU A 33 23.70 -13.99 3.64
C LEU A 33 24.07 -15.26 4.41
N ARG A 34 23.77 -15.31 5.72
CA ARG A 34 23.97 -16.51 6.54
C ARG A 34 23.06 -17.66 6.13
N SER A 35 21.79 -17.37 5.84
CA SER A 35 20.83 -18.32 5.29
C SER A 35 20.13 -17.65 4.11
N PRO A 36 20.69 -17.77 2.89
CA PRO A 36 20.12 -17.12 1.72
C PRO A 36 18.67 -17.51 1.48
N ILE A 37 17.84 -16.52 1.18
CA ILE A 37 16.42 -16.72 0.94
C ILE A 37 16.27 -17.42 -0.42
N ALA A 38 15.79 -18.66 -0.39
CA ALA A 38 15.51 -19.42 -1.59
C ALA A 38 14.15 -19.01 -2.20
N PRO A 39 14.02 -19.01 -3.54
CA PRO A 39 12.73 -18.82 -4.19
C PRO A 39 11.77 -19.98 -3.84
N LEU A 40 10.48 -19.67 -3.73
CA LEU A 40 9.44 -20.65 -3.39
C LEU A 40 9.23 -21.71 -4.48
N SER A 41 9.53 -21.38 -5.74
CA SER A 41 9.51 -22.29 -6.87
C SER A 41 10.53 -21.84 -7.94
N PRO A 42 10.89 -22.70 -8.91
CA PRO A 42 11.86 -22.38 -9.95
C PRO A 42 11.50 -21.17 -10.82
N ASP A 43 10.21 -20.87 -10.95
CA ASP A 43 9.71 -19.74 -11.73
C ASP A 43 9.70 -18.41 -10.96
N HIS A 44 9.85 -18.46 -9.63
CA HIS A 44 9.91 -17.27 -8.80
C HIS A 44 11.35 -16.81 -8.60
N ARG A 45 11.55 -15.50 -8.60
CA ARG A 45 12.85 -14.88 -8.33
C ARG A 45 12.77 -14.05 -7.07
N VAL A 46 13.85 -14.07 -6.29
CA VAL A 46 14.00 -13.21 -5.12
C VAL A 46 14.56 -11.87 -5.58
N LEU A 47 13.77 -10.82 -5.40
CA LEU A 47 14.12 -9.44 -5.75
C LEU A 47 14.24 -8.61 -4.47
N LEU A 48 15.35 -7.88 -4.33
CA LEU A 48 15.58 -6.98 -3.20
C LEU A 48 15.51 -5.52 -3.64
N VAL A 49 14.71 -4.72 -2.93
CA VAL A 49 14.62 -3.27 -3.12
C VAL A 49 15.17 -2.59 -1.88
N PHE A 50 16.24 -1.81 -2.03
CA PHE A 50 16.83 -1.02 -0.97
C PHE A 50 16.35 0.42 -1.04
N HIS A 51 16.14 1.04 0.13
CA HIS A 51 15.90 2.47 0.21
C HIS A 51 16.42 3.04 1.52
N CYS A 52 16.52 4.36 1.57
CA CYS A 52 16.60 5.07 2.85
C CYS A 52 15.66 6.28 2.81
N GLU A 53 15.99 7.38 3.49
CA GLU A 53 15.14 8.58 3.48
C GLU A 53 15.07 9.22 2.09
N PHE A 54 16.23 9.38 1.45
CA PHE A 54 16.38 9.95 0.10
C PHE A 54 16.94 8.96 -0.92
N SER A 55 17.36 7.77 -0.47
CA SER A 55 18.06 6.76 -1.26
C SER A 55 19.34 7.25 -1.96
N SER A 56 20.00 8.28 -1.43
CA SER A 56 21.23 8.82 -1.99
C SER A 56 22.50 8.16 -1.43
N GLU A 57 22.46 7.74 -0.16
CA GLU A 57 23.66 7.28 0.57
C GLU A 57 23.45 5.88 1.17
N ARG A 58 22.67 5.78 2.25
CA ARG A 58 22.50 4.53 3.03
C ARG A 58 21.97 3.37 2.19
N GLY A 59 20.90 3.57 1.42
CA GLY A 59 20.32 2.55 0.54
C GLY A 59 21.30 2.04 -0.52
N PRO A 60 21.91 2.91 -1.35
CA PRO A 60 22.93 2.52 -2.32
C PRO A 60 24.17 1.86 -1.71
N ARG A 61 24.63 2.34 -0.55
CA ARG A 61 25.74 1.71 0.19
C ARG A 61 25.39 0.27 0.57
N MET A 62 24.23 0.04 1.18
CA MET A 62 23.82 -1.29 1.61
C MET A 62 23.60 -2.24 0.42
N CYS A 63 23.04 -1.73 -0.68
CA CYS A 63 22.87 -2.49 -1.91
C CYS A 63 24.23 -2.97 -2.49
N ARG A 64 25.26 -2.12 -2.45
CA ARG A 64 26.62 -2.48 -2.88
C ARG A 64 27.24 -3.52 -1.96
N PHE A 65 27.16 -3.30 -0.65
CA PHE A 65 27.64 -4.24 0.36
C PHE A 65 27.07 -5.66 0.15
N VAL A 66 25.75 -5.78 -0.02
CA VAL A 66 25.10 -7.08 -0.30
C VAL A 66 25.66 -7.73 -1.55
N ARG A 67 25.81 -6.98 -2.66
CA ARG A 67 26.33 -7.53 -3.91
C ARG A 67 27.78 -7.99 -3.80
N GLU A 68 28.62 -7.21 -3.14
CA GLU A 68 30.03 -7.55 -2.91
C GLU A 68 30.14 -8.84 -2.11
N ARG A 69 29.39 -8.93 -1.01
CA ARG A 69 29.41 -10.11 -0.15
C ARG A 69 28.83 -11.36 -0.82
N ASP A 70 27.72 -11.22 -1.55
CA ASP A 70 27.12 -12.31 -2.33
C ASP A 70 28.09 -12.82 -3.42
N ARG A 71 28.89 -11.94 -4.03
CA ARG A 71 29.95 -12.34 -4.97
C ARG A 71 31.11 -13.06 -4.29
N THR A 72 31.52 -12.64 -3.10
CA THR A 72 32.59 -13.33 -2.35
C THR A 72 32.19 -14.75 -1.94
N MET A 73 30.90 -15.00 -1.72
CA MET A 73 30.40 -16.30 -1.28
C MET A 73 30.07 -17.27 -2.42
N ASN A 74 30.04 -16.82 -3.67
CA ASN A 74 29.61 -17.62 -4.81
C ASN A 74 30.65 -17.69 -5.92
N GLU A 75 30.70 -18.83 -6.61
CA GLU A 75 31.45 -18.96 -7.86
C GLU A 75 30.74 -18.25 -9.01
N TYR A 76 31.50 -17.49 -9.80
CA TYR A 76 30.98 -16.82 -10.98
C TYR A 76 30.38 -17.83 -11.98
N PRO A 77 29.18 -17.57 -12.58
CA PRO A 77 28.39 -16.33 -12.50
C PRO A 77 27.32 -16.30 -11.41
N ASN A 78 27.24 -17.30 -10.53
CA ASN A 78 26.14 -17.52 -9.60
C ASN A 78 26.00 -16.40 -8.55
N LEU A 79 24.76 -16.16 -8.12
CA LEU A 79 24.36 -15.20 -7.09
C LEU A 79 23.11 -15.72 -6.39
N HIS A 80 22.98 -15.48 -5.09
CA HIS A 80 21.71 -15.68 -4.40
C HIS A 80 20.71 -14.56 -4.76
N TYR A 81 21.21 -13.33 -4.92
CA TYR A 81 20.38 -12.15 -5.20
C TYR A 81 20.79 -11.47 -6.52
N PRO A 82 20.41 -12.06 -7.68
CA PRO A 82 20.72 -11.49 -8.98
C PRO A 82 20.00 -10.15 -9.23
N GLU A 83 18.80 -9.97 -8.66
CA GLU A 83 17.94 -8.80 -8.88
C GLU A 83 17.93 -7.86 -7.66
N LEU A 84 18.73 -6.79 -7.73
CA LEU A 84 18.82 -5.74 -6.71
C LEU A 84 18.41 -4.39 -7.31
N TYR A 85 17.60 -3.63 -6.58
CA TYR A 85 17.12 -2.31 -6.98
C TYR A 85 17.25 -1.30 -5.85
N ILE A 86 17.30 -0.01 -6.21
CA ILE A 86 17.25 1.11 -5.28
C ILE A 86 15.98 1.91 -5.59
N LEU A 87 15.15 2.14 -4.56
CA LEU A 87 13.96 2.98 -4.71
C LEU A 87 14.39 4.45 -4.83
N LYS A 88 14.29 5.01 -6.03
CA LYS A 88 14.59 6.42 -6.30
C LYS A 88 13.75 7.34 -5.40
N GLY A 89 14.37 8.38 -4.84
CA GLY A 89 13.69 9.36 -3.99
C GLY A 89 13.47 8.91 -2.55
N GLY A 90 13.72 7.63 -2.25
CA GLY A 90 13.61 7.07 -0.91
C GLY A 90 12.21 7.11 -0.32
N TYR A 91 12.14 6.95 0.99
CA TYR A 91 10.88 6.97 1.74
C TYR A 91 10.19 8.33 1.62
N LYS A 92 10.94 9.44 1.56
CA LYS A 92 10.38 10.78 1.43
C LYS A 92 9.48 10.90 0.21
N GLU A 93 10.00 10.61 -0.98
CA GLU A 93 9.20 10.71 -2.21
C GLU A 93 8.09 9.67 -2.24
N PHE A 94 8.35 8.45 -1.77
CA PHE A 94 7.31 7.42 -1.66
C PHE A 94 6.13 7.88 -0.79
N PHE A 95 6.41 8.43 0.39
CA PHE A 95 5.40 8.91 1.31
C PHE A 95 4.58 10.07 0.70
N HIS A 96 5.20 10.99 -0.02
CA HIS A 96 4.48 12.07 -0.69
C HIS A 96 3.49 11.58 -1.76
N HIS A 97 3.82 10.52 -2.50
CA HIS A 97 2.98 10.03 -3.61
C HIS A 97 1.95 8.97 -3.20
N PHE A 98 2.23 8.20 -2.15
CA PHE A 98 1.44 7.01 -1.79
C PHE A 98 0.81 7.10 -0.39
N GLN A 99 0.76 8.28 0.22
CA GLN A 99 -0.13 8.53 1.34
C GLN A 99 -1.57 8.25 0.90
N THR A 100 -2.13 7.13 1.38
CA THR A 100 -3.56 6.88 1.30
C THR A 100 -4.26 7.98 2.10
N PRO A 101 -5.15 8.79 1.48
CA PRO A 101 -6.03 9.67 2.24
C PRO A 101 -6.84 8.83 3.22
N PRO A 102 -7.00 9.25 4.49
CA PRO A 102 -7.98 8.62 5.35
C PRO A 102 -9.38 8.86 4.75
N ASP A 103 -10.15 7.78 4.61
CA ASP A 103 -11.53 7.70 4.10
C ASP A 103 -11.78 7.90 2.60
N GLN A 104 -11.69 6.79 1.85
CA GLN A 104 -12.81 6.40 1.00
C GLN A 104 -13.51 5.24 1.73
N PRO A 105 -14.75 5.40 2.24
CA PRO A 105 -15.49 4.25 2.74
C PRO A 105 -15.62 3.25 1.58
N SER A 106 -15.19 2.02 1.82
CA SER A 106 -15.47 0.91 0.91
C SER A 106 -16.98 0.90 0.62
N PRO A 107 -17.41 0.77 -0.66
CA PRO A 107 -18.82 0.58 -0.94
C PRO A 107 -19.22 -0.71 -0.21
N THR A 108 -20.02 -0.55 0.84
CA THR A 108 -20.59 -1.66 1.57
C THR A 108 -21.28 -2.54 0.55
N GLN A 109 -20.88 -3.80 0.46
CA GLN A 109 -21.63 -4.82 -0.26
C GLN A 109 -23.01 -4.88 0.39
N THR A 110 -23.97 -4.15 -0.18
CA THR A 110 -25.37 -4.34 0.13
C THR A 110 -25.72 -5.70 -0.47
N ASN A 111 -25.70 -6.73 0.36
CA ASN A 111 -26.31 -8.01 0.01
C ASN A 111 -27.76 -7.72 -0.44
N PRO A 112 -28.14 -8.03 -1.70
CA PRO A 112 -29.51 -7.84 -2.13
C PRO A 112 -30.40 -8.79 -1.33
N LYS A 113 -31.29 -8.21 -0.53
CA LYS A 113 -32.34 -8.96 0.17
C LYS A 113 -33.21 -9.67 -0.89
N PRO A 114 -33.50 -10.97 -0.77
CA PRO A 114 -34.31 -11.66 -1.78
C PRO A 114 -35.73 -11.06 -1.81
N PRO A 115 -36.34 -10.91 -3.00
CA PRO A 115 -37.67 -10.33 -3.13
C PRO A 115 -38.72 -11.25 -2.49
N ARG A 116 -39.54 -10.66 -1.62
CA ARG A 116 -40.71 -11.31 -1.02
C ARG A 116 -41.78 -11.49 -2.10
N LEU A 117 -42.05 -12.74 -2.48
CA LEU A 117 -43.22 -13.10 -3.29
C LEU A 117 -44.50 -12.59 -2.59
N THR A 118 -45.24 -11.73 -3.27
CA THR A 118 -46.57 -11.28 -2.85
C THR A 118 -47.60 -12.26 -3.41
N GLN A 119 -48.48 -12.78 -2.54
CA GLN A 119 -49.68 -13.48 -2.98
C GLN A 119 -50.89 -12.53 -2.89
N THR A 120 -51.72 -12.66 -3.90
CA THR A 120 -52.73 -11.72 -4.40
C THR A 120 -54.03 -11.73 -3.59
N SER A 121 -54.68 -10.55 -3.55
CA SER A 121 -56.13 -10.31 -3.58
C SER A 121 -57.05 -10.87 -2.48
N LEU A 122 -57.67 -9.95 -1.72
CA LEU A 122 -59.15 -9.83 -1.60
C LEU A 122 -59.54 -8.41 -1.12
N THR A 123 -60.80 -8.05 -1.34
CA THR A 123 -61.42 -6.73 -1.61
C THR A 123 -61.78 -5.80 -0.41
N LYS A 124 -61.72 -4.46 -0.68
CA LYS A 124 -62.40 -3.21 -0.18
C LYS A 124 -63.51 -3.31 0.91
N PRO A 125 -63.83 -2.24 1.72
CA PRO A 125 -64.02 -0.82 1.30
C PRO A 125 -63.68 0.34 2.32
N LYS A 126 -63.97 1.57 1.87
CA LYS A 126 -63.58 2.96 2.25
C LYS A 126 -64.07 3.55 3.60
N LYS A 127 -63.33 4.55 4.12
CA LYS A 127 -63.72 5.90 4.67
C LYS A 127 -62.44 6.56 5.25
N GLY A 128 -62.09 7.84 5.20
CA GLY A 128 -62.60 9.10 4.62
C GLY A 128 -61.86 10.28 5.30
N GLN A 129 -61.62 11.40 4.57
CA GLN A 129 -61.29 12.79 5.03
C GLN A 129 -59.96 13.01 5.81
N LYS A 130 -59.20 14.12 5.78
CA LYS A 130 -59.29 15.52 5.26
C LYS A 130 -57.86 16.11 5.19
N THR A 131 -57.66 17.09 4.30
CA THR A 131 -56.51 18.02 4.03
C THR A 131 -56.37 19.16 5.08
N PRO A 132 -55.51 20.23 4.97
CA PRO A 132 -54.28 20.57 4.19
C PRO A 132 -53.17 21.28 5.08
N PRO A 133 -52.43 22.36 4.67
CA PRO A 133 -51.15 22.39 3.93
C PRO A 133 -50.02 23.18 4.67
N GLY A 134 -48.82 23.28 4.09
CA GLY A 134 -47.86 24.33 4.45
C GLY A 134 -46.55 24.35 3.60
N PRO A 135 -46.02 25.52 3.16
CA PRO A 135 -45.15 25.64 1.99
C PRO A 135 -43.70 26.12 2.27
N GLY A 136 -42.85 26.12 1.23
CA GLY A 136 -41.60 26.93 1.13
C GLY A 136 -40.46 26.17 0.44
N GLN A 137 -40.24 26.28 -0.89
CA GLN A 137 -39.43 27.29 -1.61
C GLN A 137 -37.98 27.41 -1.06
N THR A 138 -36.96 26.78 -1.69
CA THR A 138 -36.01 27.26 -2.75
C THR A 138 -34.97 28.30 -2.27
N PRO A 139 -33.84 28.60 -2.98
CA PRO A 139 -33.02 27.88 -3.98
C PRO A 139 -31.47 28.07 -3.83
N GLN A 140 -30.69 27.41 -4.74
CA GLN A 140 -29.38 27.83 -5.34
C GLN A 140 -28.14 28.01 -4.41
N THR A 141 -26.85 27.86 -4.78
CA THR A 141 -26.04 28.02 -6.01
C THR A 141 -24.71 27.26 -5.73
N SER A 142 -24.17 26.28 -6.49
CA SER A 142 -23.55 26.29 -7.83
C SER A 142 -22.35 27.24 -8.04
N GLN A 143 -21.18 26.63 -8.30
CA GLN A 143 -20.11 27.06 -9.23
C GLN A 143 -19.24 28.25 -8.79
N LEU A 144 -17.98 28.47 -9.18
CA LEU A 144 -16.83 27.76 -9.78
C LEU A 144 -15.82 28.90 -10.11
N THR A 145 -14.55 28.60 -10.38
CA THR A 145 -13.51 29.42 -11.08
C THR A 145 -12.80 30.52 -10.27
N GLN A 146 -11.55 30.93 -10.55
CA GLN A 146 -10.35 30.46 -11.27
C GLN A 146 -9.25 31.44 -10.79
N THR A 147 -8.13 30.98 -10.24
CA THR A 147 -6.77 31.01 -10.84
C THR A 147 -6.43 32.26 -11.67
N THR A 148 -5.43 33.01 -11.21
CA THR A 148 -4.45 33.77 -12.00
C THR A 148 -3.09 33.13 -11.78
#